data_AF-A0A432MLC3-F1
#
_entry.id   AF-A0A432MLC3-F1
#
_cell.length_a   1.000
_cell.length_b   1.000
_cell.length_c   1.000
_cell.angle_alpha   90.00
_cell.angle_beta   90.00
_cell.angle_gamma   90.00
#
_symmetry.space_group_name_H-M   'P 1'
#
loop_
_entity.id
_entity.type
_entity.pdbx_description
1 polymer ?
#
loop_
_entity_poly.entity_id
_entity_poly.type
_entity_poly.pdbx_seq_one_letter_code
_entity_poly.pdbx_strand_id
1 'polypeptide(L)'
;MAMKVRHGNRWEHGFTLIEALVVVVIIGILIALLLPAVQAAREAARRAQCTNNLKQLGIAVHAYQGAAGCLPMGRSYWSDPSRQVPGLPCASWIPDKSFLGALLPHIEHAPLYNAINHDLSIYARENRTVCSVSVNTYVCPDDTDALGLRPGHSVYADGFNGNSGEAMMLASTSYCAVRGSDSWEAYPDPALGCRIEPVRLAAANGCITETAPITPGSITDGLSTTAMVVERSITAFKPQDVARGTRPSFYSLTGWWFSGITDDTMATNFYPPNAFKRLPVRATNVDAWLSGPSSLHPSGLNVLMADGSVRFVKESVNSWNLDLELGIPVGPNGSPIPPPPAGIWQALGTRNGGEVVSSDSY
;
A
#
# COMPACT_ATOMS: atom_id res chain seq x y z
N MET A 1 8.87 -41.72 -75.12
CA MET A 1 10.03 -41.20 -74.35
C MET A 1 9.69 -41.36 -72.88
N ALA A 2 10.27 -42.36 -72.20
CA ALA A 2 9.90 -42.74 -70.83
C ALA A 2 10.66 -41.88 -69.80
N MET A 3 9.93 -41.21 -68.91
CA MET A 3 10.47 -40.41 -67.82
C MET A 3 10.77 -41.30 -66.62
N LYS A 4 12.05 -41.43 -66.27
CA LYS A 4 12.56 -42.30 -65.20
C LYS A 4 12.48 -41.55 -63.85
N VAL A 5 11.53 -41.91 -63.00
CA VAL A 5 11.40 -41.36 -61.63
C VAL A 5 12.55 -41.88 -60.76
N ARG A 6 13.47 -40.99 -60.37
CA ARG A 6 14.52 -41.30 -59.39
C ARG A 6 13.91 -41.30 -57.99
N HIS A 7 13.83 -42.48 -57.37
CA HIS A 7 13.53 -42.60 -55.95
C HIS A 7 14.79 -42.24 -55.16
N GLY A 8 14.73 -41.16 -54.39
CA GLY A 8 15.79 -40.83 -53.42
C GLY A 8 15.80 -41.88 -52.31
N ASN A 9 16.98 -42.42 -51.99
CA ASN A 9 17.17 -43.30 -50.85
C ASN A 9 16.69 -42.59 -49.58
N ARG A 10 15.53 -42.97 -49.06
CA ARG A 10 15.10 -42.66 -47.69
C ARG A 10 15.89 -43.57 -46.78
N TRP A 11 16.89 -43.00 -46.10
CA TRP A 11 17.56 -43.65 -44.99
C TRP A 11 16.54 -43.72 -43.85
N GLU A 12 15.82 -44.83 -43.73
CA GLU A 12 14.97 -45.08 -42.57
C GLU A 12 15.86 -45.48 -41.40
N HIS A 13 16.32 -44.47 -40.64
CA HIS A 13 16.96 -44.70 -39.36
C HIS A 13 15.89 -45.20 -38.38
N GLY A 14 15.94 -46.49 -38.04
CA GLY A 14 15.12 -47.06 -36.97
C GLY A 14 15.56 -46.49 -35.62
N PHE A 15 14.68 -45.71 -34.99
CA PHE A 15 14.91 -45.18 -33.65
C PHE A 15 14.67 -46.31 -32.63
N THR A 16 15.65 -46.56 -31.75
CA THR A 16 15.49 -47.61 -30.74
C THR A 16 14.64 -47.09 -29.57
N LEU A 17 13.82 -47.96 -28.98
CA LEU A 17 13.01 -47.62 -27.80
C LEU A 17 13.87 -47.11 -26.63
N ILE A 18 15.12 -47.56 -26.55
CA ILE A 18 16.09 -47.14 -25.54
C ILE A 18 16.53 -45.69 -25.77
N GLU A 19 16.86 -45.30 -27.01
CA GLU A 19 17.23 -43.91 -27.33
C GLU A 19 16.07 -42.94 -27.03
N ALA A 20 14.83 -43.36 -27.34
CA ALA A 20 13.63 -42.60 -26.97
C ALA A 20 13.54 -42.38 -25.46
N LEU A 21 13.72 -43.46 -24.69
CA LEU A 21 13.60 -43.44 -23.24
C LEU A 21 14.68 -42.57 -22.60
N VAL A 22 15.94 -42.70 -23.04
CA VAL A 22 17.06 -41.92 -22.50
C VAL A 22 16.85 -40.43 -22.72
N VAL A 23 16.40 -40.01 -23.91
CA VAL A 23 16.14 -38.60 -24.21
C VAL A 23 15.04 -38.04 -23.32
N VAL A 24 13.93 -38.77 -23.15
CA VAL A 24 12.82 -38.34 -22.28
C VAL A 24 13.26 -38.27 -20.81
N VAL A 25 14.09 -39.21 -20.34
CA VAL A 25 14.64 -39.19 -18.98
C VAL A 25 15.55 -37.97 -18.77
N ILE A 26 16.45 -37.67 -19.72
CA ILE A 26 17.33 -36.50 -19.62
C ILE A 26 16.51 -35.20 -19.62
N ILE A 27 15.56 -35.05 -20.54
CA ILE A 27 14.66 -33.87 -20.58
C ILE A 27 13.87 -33.76 -19.28
N GLY A 28 13.35 -34.88 -18.76
CA GLY A 28 12.63 -34.92 -17.49
C GLY A 28 13.47 -34.44 -16.32
N ILE A 29 14.72 -34.89 -16.22
CA ILE A 29 15.67 -34.43 -15.18
C ILE A 29 15.99 -32.94 -15.35
N LEU A 30 16.26 -32.49 -16.57
CA LEU A 30 16.55 -31.07 -16.84
C LEU A 30 15.37 -30.18 -16.45
N ILE A 31 14.15 -30.54 -16.83
CA ILE A 31 12.94 -29.78 -16.47
C ILE A 31 12.73 -29.80 -14.95
N ALA A 32 12.92 -30.94 -14.29
CA ALA A 32 12.78 -31.06 -12.84
C ALA A 32 13.77 -30.16 -12.08
N LEU A 33 14.98 -29.96 -12.60
CA LEU A 33 15.98 -29.05 -12.02
C LEU A 33 15.74 -27.58 -12.40
N LEU A 34 15.22 -27.31 -13.60
CA LEU A 34 14.98 -25.96 -14.10
C LEU A 34 13.70 -25.33 -13.53
N LEU A 35 12.64 -26.09 -13.29
CA LEU A 35 11.36 -25.54 -12.85
C LEU A 35 11.44 -24.82 -11.49
N PRO A 36 12.05 -25.40 -10.44
CA PRO A 36 12.24 -24.69 -9.16
C PRO A 36 13.12 -23.46 -9.31
N ALA A 37 14.17 -23.54 -10.13
CA ALA A 37 15.10 -22.44 -10.36
C ALA A 37 14.44 -21.25 -11.06
N VAL A 38 13.62 -21.51 -12.09
CA VAL A 38 12.88 -20.45 -12.81
C VAL A 38 11.85 -19.79 -11.90
N GLN A 39 11.20 -20.55 -11.02
CA GLN A 39 10.23 -20.01 -10.05
C GLN A 39 10.94 -19.11 -9.02
N ALA A 40 12.03 -19.58 -8.42
CA ALA A 40 12.83 -18.80 -7.48
C ALA A 40 13.36 -17.51 -8.12
N ALA A 41 13.83 -17.57 -9.37
CA ALA A 41 14.28 -16.39 -10.11
C ALA A 41 13.14 -15.39 -10.35
N ARG A 42 11.94 -15.87 -10.71
CA ARG A 42 10.76 -15.00 -10.90
C ARG A 42 10.32 -14.33 -9.60
N GLU A 43 10.32 -15.05 -8.50
CA GLU A 43 10.01 -14.49 -7.17
C GLU A 43 11.03 -13.44 -6.75
N ALA A 44 12.32 -13.71 -6.93
CA ALA A 44 13.37 -12.73 -6.65
C ALA A 44 13.21 -11.46 -7.50
N ALA A 45 12.85 -11.60 -8.77
CA ALA A 45 12.60 -10.47 -9.67
C ALA A 45 11.39 -9.62 -9.21
N ARG A 46 10.29 -10.25 -8.78
CA ARG A 46 9.11 -9.53 -8.26
C ARG A 46 9.44 -8.74 -6.99
N ARG A 47 10.18 -9.35 -6.06
CA ARG A 47 10.68 -8.67 -4.86
C ARG A 47 11.58 -7.49 -5.19
N ALA A 48 12.54 -7.69 -6.10
CA ALA A 48 13.43 -6.63 -6.55
C ALA A 48 12.63 -5.46 -7.16
N GLN A 49 11.60 -5.75 -7.95
CA GLN A 49 10.71 -4.73 -8.49
C GLN A 49 9.95 -3.97 -7.39
N CYS A 50 9.40 -4.65 -6.37
CA CYS A 50 8.74 -3.95 -5.27
C CYS A 50 9.71 -3.04 -4.49
N THR A 51 10.96 -3.48 -4.26
CA THR A 51 11.99 -2.61 -3.65
C THR A 51 12.38 -1.43 -4.54
N ASN A 52 12.42 -1.63 -5.86
CA ASN A 52 12.73 -0.55 -6.80
C ASN A 52 11.60 0.48 -6.86
N ASN A 53 10.34 0.06 -6.83
CA ASN A 53 9.20 0.96 -6.73
C ASN A 53 9.28 1.85 -5.47
N LEU A 54 9.59 1.26 -4.30
CA LEU A 54 9.81 2.04 -3.08
C LEU A 54 10.99 3.02 -3.21
N LYS A 55 12.08 2.64 -3.89
CA LYS A 55 13.19 3.57 -4.18
C LYS A 55 12.74 4.72 -5.09
N GLN A 56 11.93 4.44 -6.12
CA GLN A 56 11.37 5.49 -6.98
C GLN A 56 10.46 6.43 -6.19
N LEU A 57 9.63 5.89 -5.27
CA LEU A 57 8.84 6.70 -4.35
C LEU A 57 9.72 7.55 -3.43
N GLY A 58 10.83 7.00 -2.91
CA GLY A 58 11.79 7.77 -2.10
C GLY A 58 12.41 8.93 -2.87
N ILE A 59 12.87 8.68 -4.11
CA ILE A 59 13.38 9.72 -4.99
C ILE A 59 12.31 10.79 -5.23
N ALA A 60 11.07 10.37 -5.51
CA ALA A 60 9.95 11.28 -5.75
C ALA A 60 9.60 12.13 -4.51
N VAL A 61 9.60 11.55 -3.32
CA VAL A 61 9.38 12.26 -2.05
C VAL A 61 10.47 13.31 -1.81
N HIS A 62 11.74 12.97 -2.04
CA HIS A 62 12.83 13.94 -1.91
C HIS A 62 12.81 15.01 -3.00
N ALA A 63 12.41 14.68 -4.23
CA ALA A 63 12.21 15.66 -5.29
C ALA A 63 11.06 16.64 -4.97
N TYR A 64 9.94 16.13 -4.44
CA TYR A 64 8.84 16.94 -3.92
C TYR A 64 9.33 17.84 -2.79
N GLN A 65 10.06 17.29 -1.82
CA GLN A 65 10.60 18.04 -0.68
C GLN A 65 11.58 19.13 -1.13
N GLY A 66 12.42 18.87 -2.13
CA GLY A 66 13.31 19.87 -2.71
C GLY A 66 12.56 21.04 -3.36
N ALA A 67 11.38 20.80 -3.94
CA ALA A 67 10.56 21.83 -4.57
C ALA A 67 9.62 22.56 -3.59
N ALA A 68 9.01 21.84 -2.64
CA ALA A 68 8.00 22.36 -1.73
C ALA A 68 8.57 22.82 -0.37
N GLY A 69 9.79 22.41 -0.01
CA GLY A 69 10.42 22.68 1.28
C GLY A 69 9.91 21.81 2.44
N CYS A 70 8.92 20.95 2.21
CA CYS A 70 8.33 20.03 3.19
C CYS A 70 8.02 18.68 2.54
N LEU A 71 7.83 17.65 3.37
CA LEU A 71 7.32 16.35 2.94
C LEU A 71 5.86 16.49 2.45
N PRO A 72 5.42 15.61 1.53
CA PRO A 72 4.04 15.62 1.07
C PRO A 72 3.09 15.28 2.22
N MET A 73 1.90 15.87 2.19
CA MET A 73 0.83 15.54 3.11
C MET A 73 0.21 14.19 2.71
N GLY A 74 -0.06 13.32 3.68
CA GLY A 74 -0.72 12.03 3.50
C GLY A 74 -2.15 12.16 2.97
N ARG A 75 -2.88 13.15 3.50
CA ARG A 75 -4.27 13.45 3.17
C ARG A 75 -4.52 14.95 3.12
N SER A 76 -4.98 15.45 2.00
CA SER A 76 -5.46 16.83 1.92
C SER A 76 -6.89 16.96 2.45
N TYR A 77 -7.13 17.96 3.31
CA TYR A 77 -8.48 18.37 3.70
C TYR A 77 -8.85 19.61 2.91
N TRP A 78 -9.55 19.42 1.79
CA TRP A 78 -10.03 20.50 0.95
C TRP A 78 -11.55 20.61 1.04
N SER A 79 -12.04 21.85 1.18
CA SER A 79 -13.48 22.13 1.06
C SER A 79 -13.84 22.21 -0.41
N ASP A 80 -14.55 21.21 -0.92
CA ASP A 80 -15.05 21.19 -2.29
C ASP A 80 -16.23 22.17 -2.45
N PRO A 81 -16.07 23.29 -3.19
CA PRO A 81 -17.13 24.27 -3.36
C PRO A 81 -18.35 23.71 -4.11
N SER A 82 -18.16 22.68 -4.93
CA SER A 82 -19.24 22.08 -5.72
C SER A 82 -20.26 21.32 -4.86
N ARG A 83 -19.90 20.96 -3.63
CA ARG A 83 -20.73 20.13 -2.75
C ARG A 83 -21.58 20.90 -1.75
N GLN A 84 -21.41 22.21 -1.66
CA GLN A 84 -22.25 23.12 -0.85
C GLN A 84 -22.55 22.60 0.57
N VAL A 85 -21.58 21.98 1.24
CA VAL A 85 -21.81 21.39 2.57
C VAL A 85 -22.06 22.52 3.57
N PRO A 86 -23.21 22.55 4.27
CA PRO A 86 -23.49 23.58 5.28
C PRO A 86 -22.49 23.50 6.44
N GLY A 87 -21.99 24.64 6.89
CA GLY A 87 -21.09 24.75 8.04
C GLY A 87 -19.68 25.17 7.67
N LEU A 88 -18.73 24.89 8.56
CA LEU A 88 -17.33 25.25 8.34
C LEU A 88 -16.70 24.37 7.24
N PRO A 89 -15.65 24.84 6.55
CA PRO A 89 -14.97 24.10 5.48
C PRO A 89 -14.59 22.65 5.82
N CYS A 90 -14.21 22.37 7.08
CA CYS A 90 -13.86 21.03 7.56
C CYS A 90 -15.07 20.09 7.77
N ALA A 91 -16.30 20.62 7.81
CA ALA A 91 -17.53 19.84 8.02
C ALA A 91 -17.88 18.93 6.84
N SER A 92 -17.18 19.10 5.72
CA SER A 92 -17.37 18.29 4.53
C SER A 92 -16.99 16.81 4.76
N TRP A 93 -16.14 16.49 5.75
CA TRP A 93 -15.58 15.15 6.03
C TRP A 93 -14.97 14.43 4.81
N ILE A 94 -14.75 15.14 3.71
CA ILE A 94 -14.33 14.54 2.45
C ILE A 94 -12.85 14.25 2.55
N PRO A 95 -12.45 12.97 2.49
CA PRO A 95 -11.06 12.65 2.24
C PRO A 95 -10.67 13.22 0.90
N ASP A 96 -9.58 13.96 0.84
CA ASP A 96 -9.09 14.38 -0.47
C ASP A 96 -7.62 14.04 -0.67
N LYS A 97 -7.29 13.93 -1.96
CA LYS A 97 -6.02 13.61 -2.64
C LYS A 97 -4.90 13.08 -1.75
N SER A 98 -4.44 11.88 -2.10
CA SER A 98 -3.31 11.21 -1.48
C SER A 98 -1.98 11.92 -1.72
N PHE A 99 -1.00 11.59 -0.87
CA PHE A 99 0.40 11.93 -1.12
C PHE A 99 0.90 11.39 -2.47
N LEU A 100 0.42 10.21 -2.90
CA LEU A 100 0.76 9.63 -4.21
C LEU A 100 0.28 10.52 -5.36
N GLY A 101 -0.85 11.22 -5.21
CA GLY A 101 -1.27 12.24 -6.17
C GLY A 101 -0.26 13.38 -6.30
N ALA A 102 0.29 13.85 -5.19
CA ALA A 102 1.31 14.90 -5.16
C ALA A 102 2.66 14.45 -5.76
N LEU A 103 2.96 13.16 -5.76
CA LEU A 103 4.20 12.60 -6.32
C LEU A 103 4.18 12.40 -7.84
N LEU A 104 3.02 12.46 -8.50
CA LEU A 104 2.89 12.20 -9.94
C LEU A 104 3.87 12.99 -10.83
N PRO A 105 4.10 14.30 -10.63
CA PRO A 105 5.09 15.06 -11.41
C PRO A 105 6.53 14.57 -11.22
N HIS A 106 6.81 13.92 -10.08
CA HIS A 106 8.13 13.45 -9.67
C HIS A 106 8.39 11.98 -10.04
N ILE A 107 7.42 11.31 -10.68
CA ILE A 107 7.55 9.93 -11.20
C ILE A 107 7.18 9.84 -12.68
N GLU A 108 7.43 10.90 -13.46
CA GLU A 108 7.15 10.97 -14.91
C GLU A 108 5.66 10.87 -15.30
N HIS A 109 4.74 11.12 -14.36
CA HIS A 109 3.29 11.13 -14.59
C HIS A 109 2.69 12.56 -14.53
N ALA A 110 3.45 13.59 -14.92
CA ALA A 110 2.98 14.98 -14.96
C ALA A 110 1.67 15.19 -15.77
N PRO A 111 1.43 14.51 -16.91
CA PRO A 111 0.15 14.62 -17.62
C PRO A 111 -1.05 14.14 -16.78
N LEU A 112 -0.86 13.09 -15.96
CA LEU A 112 -1.91 12.59 -15.06
C LEU A 112 -2.18 13.58 -13.93
N TYR A 113 -1.14 14.22 -13.40
CA TYR A 113 -1.28 15.27 -12.40
C TYR A 113 -2.08 16.48 -12.92
N ASN A 114 -1.80 16.90 -14.16
CA ASN A 114 -2.49 18.03 -14.80
C ASN A 114 -3.93 17.69 -15.21
N ALA A 115 -4.26 16.40 -15.35
CA ALA A 115 -5.62 15.94 -15.63
C ALA A 115 -6.52 15.95 -14.39
N ILE A 116 -5.94 16.02 -13.18
CA ILE A 116 -6.70 16.18 -11.94
C ILE A 116 -7.21 17.61 -11.87
N ASN A 117 -8.52 17.78 -11.75
CA ASN A 117 -9.10 19.03 -11.30
C ASN A 117 -8.84 19.18 -9.79
N HIS A 118 -7.86 20.01 -9.45
CA HIS A 118 -7.42 20.21 -8.06
C HIS A 118 -8.38 21.03 -7.21
N ASP A 119 -9.26 21.82 -7.85
CA ASP A 119 -10.28 22.64 -7.16
C ASP A 119 -11.46 21.81 -6.66
N LEU A 120 -11.64 20.61 -7.22
CA LEU A 120 -12.69 19.66 -6.87
C LEU A 120 -12.11 18.46 -6.11
N SER A 121 -12.94 17.77 -5.36
CA SER A 121 -12.54 16.51 -4.72
C SER A 121 -12.12 15.47 -5.76
N ILE A 122 -11.19 14.59 -5.38
CA ILE A 122 -10.77 13.43 -6.18
C ILE A 122 -11.94 12.48 -6.49
N TYR A 123 -12.99 12.54 -5.69
CA TYR A 123 -14.25 11.82 -5.86
C TYR A 123 -15.30 12.58 -6.66
N ALA A 124 -14.99 13.76 -7.19
CA ALA A 124 -15.91 14.48 -8.07
C ALA A 124 -16.03 13.77 -9.42
N ARG A 125 -17.16 13.98 -10.12
CA ARG A 125 -17.44 13.32 -11.41
C ARG A 125 -16.38 13.62 -12.45
N GLU A 126 -15.81 14.82 -12.39
CA GLU A 126 -14.78 15.36 -13.27
C GLU A 126 -13.46 14.60 -13.15
N ASN A 127 -13.16 14.08 -11.95
CA ASN A 127 -11.92 13.36 -11.67
C ASN A 127 -12.03 11.83 -11.87
N ARG A 128 -13.21 11.31 -12.27
CA ARG A 128 -13.47 9.86 -12.39
C ARG A 128 -12.47 9.14 -13.30
N THR A 129 -12.10 9.73 -14.44
CA THR A 129 -11.18 9.11 -15.39
C THR A 129 -9.78 8.92 -14.79
N VAL A 130 -9.29 9.87 -14.00
CA VAL A 130 -7.98 9.78 -13.35
C VAL A 130 -7.93 8.61 -12.38
N CYS A 131 -9.01 8.37 -11.65
CA CYS A 131 -9.09 7.32 -10.66
C CYS A 131 -9.09 5.89 -11.25
N SER A 132 -9.32 5.76 -12.55
CA SER A 132 -9.22 4.50 -13.32
C SER A 132 -7.86 4.32 -14.02
N VAL A 133 -6.88 5.21 -13.80
CA VAL A 133 -5.53 5.07 -14.36
C VAL A 133 -4.64 4.34 -13.37
N SER A 134 -4.11 3.18 -13.78
CA SER A 134 -3.09 2.46 -13.03
C SER A 134 -1.72 3.11 -13.20
N VAL A 135 -1.02 3.31 -12.08
CA VAL A 135 0.36 3.82 -12.06
C VAL A 135 1.27 2.66 -11.63
N ASN A 136 2.09 2.16 -12.56
CA ASN A 136 2.88 0.93 -12.32
C ASN A 136 3.84 1.05 -11.13
N THR A 137 4.38 2.25 -10.86
CA THR A 137 5.25 2.53 -9.71
C THR A 137 4.52 2.38 -8.37
N TYR A 138 3.18 2.45 -8.36
CA TYR A 138 2.36 2.35 -7.15
C TYR A 138 1.91 0.92 -6.84
N VAL A 139 2.31 -0.07 -7.65
CA VAL A 139 1.84 -1.44 -7.51
C VAL A 139 3.01 -2.41 -7.36
N CYS A 140 2.96 -3.26 -6.33
CA CYS A 140 3.91 -4.34 -6.16
C CYS A 140 3.47 -5.55 -7.00
N PRO A 141 4.32 -6.14 -7.86
CA PRO A 141 3.94 -7.30 -8.69
C PRO A 141 3.51 -8.55 -7.93
N ASP A 142 3.88 -8.68 -6.64
CA ASP A 142 3.39 -9.78 -5.80
C ASP A 142 1.94 -9.54 -5.33
N ASP A 143 1.47 -8.30 -5.34
CA ASP A 143 0.09 -7.92 -4.99
C ASP A 143 -0.83 -8.00 -6.22
N THR A 144 -1.19 -9.22 -6.58
CA THR A 144 -1.83 -9.52 -7.87
C THR A 144 -3.14 -8.77 -8.11
N ASP A 145 -3.87 -8.40 -7.06
CA ASP A 145 -5.10 -7.61 -7.17
C ASP A 145 -4.87 -6.14 -7.42
N ALA A 146 -3.72 -5.61 -7.01
CA ALA A 146 -3.39 -4.22 -7.26
C ALA A 146 -2.98 -3.97 -8.72
N LEU A 147 -2.62 -5.03 -9.47
CA LEU A 147 -2.25 -4.95 -10.89
C LEU A 147 -3.43 -4.59 -11.80
N GLY A 148 -4.65 -4.91 -11.37
CA GLY A 148 -5.87 -4.69 -12.14
C GLY A 148 -6.69 -3.51 -11.65
N LEU A 149 -7.59 -3.03 -12.50
CA LEU A 149 -8.70 -2.22 -12.03
C LEU A 149 -9.70 -3.11 -11.28
N ARG A 150 -10.34 -2.57 -10.27
CA ARG A 150 -11.30 -3.30 -9.43
C ARG A 150 -12.53 -2.45 -9.09
N PRO A 151 -13.71 -3.06 -8.88
CA PRO A 151 -14.93 -2.31 -8.57
C PRO A 151 -14.82 -1.51 -7.26
N GLY A 152 -15.17 -0.22 -7.29
CA GLY A 152 -15.23 0.67 -6.12
C GLY A 152 -16.64 1.19 -5.84
N HIS A 153 -17.27 0.74 -4.74
CA HIS A 153 -18.72 0.90 -4.48
C HIS A 153 -19.11 2.03 -3.50
N SER A 154 -18.20 2.90 -3.08
CA SER A 154 -18.51 4.06 -2.20
C SER A 154 -17.76 5.33 -2.56
N VAL A 155 -16.87 5.25 -3.54
CA VAL A 155 -15.94 6.32 -3.89
C VAL A 155 -16.67 7.49 -4.56
N TYR A 156 -17.90 7.25 -5.07
CA TYR A 156 -18.69 8.22 -5.84
C TYR A 156 -20.16 8.22 -5.47
N ALA A 157 -20.47 8.21 -4.17
CA ALA A 157 -21.83 8.54 -3.73
C ALA A 157 -22.00 10.06 -3.77
N ASP A 158 -22.93 10.56 -4.60
CA ASP A 158 -23.36 11.96 -4.71
C ASP A 158 -24.10 12.45 -3.43
N GLY A 159 -23.54 12.15 -2.27
CA GLY A 159 -24.11 12.37 -0.96
C GLY A 159 -23.60 11.30 0.00
N PHE A 160 -22.82 11.71 1.00
CA PHE A 160 -22.25 10.90 2.09
C PHE A 160 -23.26 10.05 2.91
N ASN A 161 -24.54 9.98 2.49
CA ASN A 161 -25.66 9.36 3.20
C ASN A 161 -26.46 8.33 2.40
N GLY A 162 -25.96 7.73 1.31
CA GLY A 162 -26.75 6.72 0.60
C GLY A 162 -26.02 5.89 -0.44
N ASN A 163 -26.03 4.57 -0.25
CA ASN A 163 -25.59 3.54 -1.18
C ASN A 163 -26.41 3.56 -2.50
N SER A 164 -25.99 4.32 -3.52
CA SER A 164 -26.66 4.23 -4.83
C SER A 164 -25.78 4.46 -6.07
N GLY A 165 -24.45 4.54 -5.93
CA GLY A 165 -23.57 4.63 -7.10
C GLY A 165 -23.29 3.26 -7.72
N GLU A 166 -23.37 3.14 -9.06
CA GLU A 166 -22.84 1.98 -9.78
C GLU A 166 -21.32 1.86 -9.53
N ALA A 167 -20.83 0.63 -9.34
CA ALA A 167 -19.39 0.38 -9.23
C ALA A 167 -18.66 0.94 -10.44
N MET A 168 -17.53 1.60 -10.18
CA MET A 168 -16.59 1.95 -11.22
C MET A 168 -15.31 1.14 -11.05
N MET A 169 -14.62 0.91 -12.17
CA MET A 169 -13.33 0.24 -12.16
C MET A 169 -12.25 1.24 -11.77
N LEU A 170 -11.64 1.05 -10.61
CA LEU A 170 -10.69 2.00 -10.00
C LEU A 170 -9.32 1.34 -9.82
N ALA A 171 -8.28 2.16 -9.87
CA ALA A 171 -6.90 1.73 -9.67
C ALA A 171 -6.50 1.80 -8.18
N SER A 172 -5.69 0.85 -7.75
CA SER A 172 -5.26 0.70 -6.35
C SER A 172 -3.75 0.91 -6.19
N THR A 173 -3.30 0.91 -4.93
CA THR A 173 -1.87 1.00 -4.57
C THR A 173 -1.49 -0.14 -3.64
N SER A 174 -0.25 -0.62 -3.78
CA SER A 174 0.39 -1.55 -2.84
C SER A 174 1.31 -0.84 -1.84
N TYR A 175 1.35 0.49 -1.85
CA TYR A 175 2.23 1.30 -1.01
C TYR A 175 1.45 2.37 -0.26
N CYS A 176 1.78 2.55 1.01
CA CYS A 176 1.11 3.48 1.91
C CYS A 176 2.11 4.26 2.75
N ALA A 177 1.80 5.54 2.98
CA ALA A 177 2.52 6.40 3.89
C ALA A 177 2.36 5.97 5.34
N VAL A 178 3.44 6.00 6.12
CA VAL A 178 3.39 5.75 7.56
C VAL A 178 2.96 7.03 8.27
N ARG A 179 1.72 7.04 8.74
CA ARG A 179 1.11 8.20 9.44
C ARG A 179 1.61 8.35 10.88
N GLY A 180 2.15 7.29 11.45
CA GLY A 180 2.55 7.25 12.85
C GLY A 180 2.44 5.86 13.47
N SER A 181 2.56 5.83 14.79
CA SER A 181 2.51 4.63 15.63
C SER A 181 1.19 4.46 16.40
N ASP A 182 0.21 5.32 16.14
CA ASP A 182 -1.09 5.38 16.83
C ASP A 182 -2.25 5.08 15.85
N SER A 183 -3.39 4.65 16.37
CA SER A 183 -4.60 4.37 15.59
C SER A 183 -5.46 5.60 15.32
N TRP A 184 -5.23 6.72 16.04
CA TRP A 184 -6.06 7.91 15.92
C TRP A 184 -5.71 8.75 14.69
N GLU A 185 -6.75 9.16 13.96
CA GLU A 185 -6.65 10.07 12.84
C GLU A 185 -6.62 11.54 13.25
N ALA A 186 -5.78 12.33 12.58
CA ALA A 186 -5.66 13.77 12.77
C ALA A 186 -6.50 14.51 11.73
N TYR A 187 -7.75 14.78 12.07
CA TYR A 187 -8.67 15.54 11.23
C TYR A 187 -9.16 16.82 11.93
N PRO A 188 -9.48 17.88 11.16
CA PRO A 188 -10.08 19.09 11.70
C PRO A 188 -11.53 18.84 12.15
N ASP A 189 -11.88 19.27 13.36
CA ASP A 189 -13.22 19.09 13.94
C ASP A 189 -14.05 20.39 13.83
N PRO A 190 -15.23 20.38 13.17
CA PRO A 190 -16.14 21.51 13.13
C PRO A 190 -16.56 22.04 14.51
N ALA A 191 -16.69 21.16 15.51
CA ALA A 191 -17.03 21.53 16.88
C ALA A 191 -15.91 22.33 17.57
N LEU A 192 -14.66 22.18 17.10
CA LEU A 192 -13.49 22.91 17.57
C LEU A 192 -13.12 24.08 16.65
N GLY A 193 -14.00 24.47 15.74
CA GLY A 193 -13.72 25.54 14.77
C GLY A 193 -12.69 25.14 13.71
N CYS A 194 -12.74 23.89 13.23
CA CYS A 194 -11.77 23.28 12.32
C CYS A 194 -10.35 23.16 12.86
N ARG A 195 -10.18 23.17 14.19
CA ARG A 195 -8.92 22.79 14.83
C ARG A 195 -8.84 21.28 14.96
N ILE A 196 -7.63 20.74 14.93
CA ILE A 196 -7.36 19.34 15.25
C ILE A 196 -7.29 19.22 16.77
N GLU A 197 -7.98 18.22 17.33
CA GLU A 197 -7.88 17.90 18.75
C GLU A 197 -6.41 17.61 19.15
N PRO A 198 -5.89 18.16 20.26
CA PRO A 198 -4.48 17.99 20.63
C PRO A 198 -4.01 16.52 20.70
N VAL A 199 -4.87 15.61 21.18
CA VAL A 199 -4.56 14.17 21.26
C VAL A 199 -4.40 13.57 19.85
N ARG A 200 -5.28 13.94 18.91
CA ARG A 200 -5.20 13.51 17.50
C ARG A 200 -3.99 14.09 16.79
N LEU A 201 -3.68 15.36 17.06
CA LEU A 201 -2.48 16.00 16.51
C LEU A 201 -1.20 15.30 16.98
N ALA A 202 -1.16 14.85 18.24
CA ALA A 202 -0.06 14.07 18.78
C ALA A 202 0.03 12.65 18.16
N ALA A 203 -1.10 12.04 17.80
CA ALA A 203 -1.15 10.74 17.13
C ALA A 203 -0.60 10.75 15.69
N ALA A 204 -0.67 11.89 15.00
CA ALA A 204 -0.04 12.09 13.68
C ALA A 204 1.47 12.36 13.82
N ASN A 205 2.20 11.38 14.33
CA ASN A 205 3.63 11.44 14.65
C ASN A 205 4.55 10.78 13.59
N GLY A 206 4.04 10.34 12.43
CA GLY A 206 4.85 9.83 11.32
C GLY A 206 5.41 10.91 10.38
N CYS A 207 6.03 10.53 9.27
CA CYS A 207 6.61 11.48 8.31
C CYS A 207 5.62 12.05 7.30
N ILE A 208 4.69 11.23 6.84
CA ILE A 208 3.67 11.59 5.85
C ILE A 208 2.32 11.33 6.51
N THR A 209 1.71 12.40 7.00
CA THR A 209 0.49 12.36 7.81
C THR A 209 -0.53 13.35 7.26
N GLU A 210 -1.69 13.43 7.89
CA GLU A 210 -2.69 14.48 7.63
C GLU A 210 -2.24 15.88 8.05
N THR A 211 -1.13 15.98 8.79
CA THR A 211 -0.62 17.21 9.34
C THR A 211 0.61 17.65 8.54
N ALA A 212 0.57 18.86 8.00
CA ALA A 212 1.67 19.44 7.26
C ALA A 212 1.72 20.96 7.54
N PRO A 213 2.85 21.63 7.27
CA PRO A 213 4.09 21.10 6.69
C PRO A 213 4.96 20.34 7.71
N ILE A 214 5.46 19.16 7.32
CA ILE A 214 6.52 18.43 8.04
C ILE A 214 7.82 18.61 7.27
N THR A 215 8.90 19.02 7.94
CA THR A 215 10.21 19.20 7.31
C THR A 215 11.16 18.07 7.70
N PRO A 216 12.17 17.73 6.88
CA PRO A 216 13.18 16.75 7.28
C PRO A 216 13.86 17.06 8.63
N GLY A 217 14.04 18.35 8.96
CA GLY A 217 14.60 18.79 10.24
C GLY A 217 13.70 18.52 11.46
N SER A 218 12.41 18.24 11.26
CA SER A 218 11.49 17.83 12.33
C SER A 218 11.52 16.32 12.63
N ILE A 219 12.30 15.55 11.86
CA ILE A 219 12.49 14.11 12.06
C ILE A 219 13.69 13.92 12.99
N THR A 220 13.44 14.03 14.29
CA THR A 220 14.48 13.98 15.33
C THR A 220 14.94 12.56 15.65
N ASP A 221 14.15 11.54 15.29
CA ASP A 221 14.48 10.13 15.54
C ASP A 221 15.48 9.55 14.52
N GLY A 222 15.84 10.35 13.52
CA GLY A 222 16.82 10.02 12.48
C GLY A 222 16.17 9.59 11.15
N LEU A 223 16.67 10.15 10.04
CA LEU A 223 16.13 9.87 8.71
C LEU A 223 16.27 8.39 8.31
N SER A 224 17.36 7.74 8.72
CA SER A 224 17.63 6.32 8.42
C SER A 224 16.84 5.34 9.28
N THR A 225 16.13 5.84 10.29
CA THR A 225 15.46 5.07 11.35
C THR A 225 13.97 5.38 11.45
N THR A 226 13.46 6.37 10.72
CA THR A 226 12.03 6.62 10.58
C THR A 226 11.50 6.11 9.24
N ALA A 227 10.44 5.31 9.27
CA ALA A 227 9.70 4.81 8.12
C ALA A 227 8.81 5.91 7.52
N MET A 228 8.84 6.05 6.19
CA MET A 228 7.96 6.96 5.46
C MET A 228 6.86 6.24 4.68
N VAL A 229 7.22 5.15 4.00
CA VAL A 229 6.29 4.40 3.14
C VAL A 229 6.52 2.91 3.35
N VAL A 230 5.45 2.15 3.41
CA VAL A 230 5.45 0.71 3.62
C VAL A 230 4.62 0.02 2.55
N GLU A 231 4.89 -1.27 2.34
CA GLU A 231 3.99 -2.13 1.58
C GLU A 231 2.66 -2.34 2.32
N ARG A 232 1.56 -2.37 1.55
CA ARG A 232 0.22 -2.77 1.99
C ARG A 232 -0.45 -3.56 0.87
N SER A 233 -0.79 -4.83 1.10
CA SER A 233 -1.34 -5.70 0.05
C SER A 233 -2.86 -5.60 -0.05
N ILE A 234 -3.35 -5.33 -1.26
CA ILE A 234 -4.76 -5.38 -1.63
C ILE A 234 -5.26 -6.82 -1.70
N THR A 235 -4.45 -7.75 -2.21
CA THR A 235 -4.79 -9.18 -2.21
C THR A 235 -4.98 -9.72 -0.80
N ALA A 236 -4.20 -9.24 0.17
CA ALA A 236 -4.38 -9.60 1.58
C ALA A 236 -5.73 -9.13 2.13
N PHE A 237 -6.43 -8.17 1.53
CA PHE A 237 -7.75 -7.71 2.01
C PHE A 237 -8.88 -8.67 1.67
N LYS A 238 -8.73 -9.47 0.60
CA LYS A 238 -9.80 -10.33 0.07
C LYS A 238 -10.43 -11.29 1.08
N PRO A 239 -9.71 -11.90 2.04
CA PRO A 239 -10.36 -12.76 3.01
C PRO A 239 -11.36 -11.99 3.89
N GLN A 240 -11.11 -10.72 4.21
CA GLN A 240 -12.02 -9.83 4.94
C GLN A 240 -13.19 -9.30 4.07
N ASP A 241 -13.27 -9.71 2.80
CA ASP A 241 -14.25 -9.29 1.79
C ASP A 241 -15.65 -9.86 2.04
N VAL A 242 -16.17 -9.68 3.24
CA VAL A 242 -17.51 -10.14 3.64
C VAL A 242 -18.44 -8.93 3.63
N ALA A 243 -19.40 -8.91 2.70
CA ALA A 243 -20.49 -7.94 2.73
C ALA A 243 -21.19 -8.01 4.10
N ARG A 244 -21.32 -6.88 4.79
CA ARG A 244 -22.02 -6.81 6.07
C ARG A 244 -23.37 -6.15 5.89
N GLY A 245 -24.42 -6.98 5.73
CA GLY A 245 -25.77 -6.49 5.50
C GLY A 245 -25.85 -5.70 4.20
N THR A 246 -26.22 -4.41 4.27
CA THR A 246 -26.33 -3.52 3.11
C THR A 246 -25.03 -2.80 2.74
N ARG A 247 -23.94 -2.94 3.52
CA ARG A 247 -22.67 -2.28 3.22
C ARG A 247 -21.89 -3.07 2.15
N PRO A 248 -21.38 -2.40 1.09
CA PRO A 248 -20.45 -3.04 0.17
C PRO A 248 -19.21 -3.52 0.91
N SER A 249 -18.52 -4.48 0.32
CA SER A 249 -17.41 -5.14 0.97
C SER A 249 -16.19 -4.24 1.10
N PHE A 250 -15.40 -4.36 2.17
CA PHE A 250 -14.25 -3.46 2.44
C PHE A 250 -13.22 -3.43 1.32
N TYR A 251 -13.05 -4.55 0.62
CA TYR A 251 -12.28 -4.61 -0.61
C TYR A 251 -12.77 -3.51 -1.56
N SER A 252 -14.04 -3.48 -1.94
CA SER A 252 -14.60 -2.48 -2.85
C SER A 252 -14.66 -1.04 -2.31
N LEU A 253 -14.20 -0.78 -1.09
CA LEU A 253 -14.25 0.54 -0.45
C LEU A 253 -12.86 1.18 -0.26
N THR A 254 -11.79 0.37 -0.22
CA THR A 254 -10.47 0.82 0.30
C THR A 254 -9.30 0.26 -0.51
N GLY A 255 -8.19 0.97 -0.54
CA GLY A 255 -6.96 0.65 -1.25
C GLY A 255 -6.67 1.49 -2.49
N TRP A 256 -7.29 2.66 -2.64
CA TRP A 256 -7.22 3.49 -3.85
C TRP A 256 -6.01 4.42 -3.86
N TRP A 257 -5.22 4.44 -4.95
CA TRP A 257 -3.97 5.23 -4.96
C TRP A 257 -4.18 6.75 -4.87
N PHE A 258 -5.34 7.25 -5.31
CA PHE A 258 -5.63 8.67 -5.42
C PHE A 258 -6.23 9.26 -4.13
N SER A 259 -6.64 8.42 -3.20
CA SER A 259 -7.35 8.79 -1.98
C SER A 259 -6.43 8.87 -0.77
N GLY A 260 -6.49 9.98 -0.03
CA GLY A 260 -5.70 10.19 1.18
C GLY A 260 -6.21 9.47 2.44
N ILE A 261 -7.22 8.59 2.37
CA ILE A 261 -7.72 7.89 3.57
C ILE A 261 -6.65 6.94 4.11
N THR A 262 -6.69 6.69 5.43
CA THR A 262 -5.82 5.72 6.10
C THR A 262 -5.92 4.30 5.55
N ASP A 263 -7.05 3.88 5.00
CA ASP A 263 -7.17 2.53 4.42
C ASP A 263 -6.81 2.50 2.92
N ASP A 264 -6.52 3.66 2.34
CA ASP A 264 -6.21 3.83 0.93
C ASP A 264 -4.70 4.04 0.70
N THR A 265 -4.14 5.13 1.23
CA THR A 265 -2.73 5.49 0.98
C THR A 265 -1.95 5.82 2.23
N MET A 266 -2.53 5.73 3.41
CA MET A 266 -1.74 5.77 4.65
C MET A 266 -1.81 4.40 5.33
N ALA A 267 -1.00 4.20 6.36
CA ALA A 267 -0.98 3.01 7.19
C ALA A 267 -0.36 3.39 8.52
N THR A 268 -0.75 2.71 9.59
CA THR A 268 -0.22 2.95 10.93
C THR A 268 0.65 1.80 11.39
N ASN A 269 1.80 2.12 11.98
CA ASN A 269 2.64 1.13 12.66
C ASN A 269 2.03 0.69 13.99
N PHE A 270 0.86 1.21 14.40
CA PHE A 270 0.10 0.69 15.53
C PHE A 270 -0.07 -0.84 15.45
N TYR A 271 -0.38 -1.35 14.27
CA TYR A 271 -0.44 -2.80 14.02
C TYR A 271 0.94 -3.37 13.67
N PRO A 272 1.32 -4.56 14.21
CA PRO A 272 2.53 -5.28 13.81
C PRO A 272 2.58 -5.55 12.30
N PRO A 273 3.78 -5.73 11.70
CA PRO A 273 3.92 -6.10 10.30
C PRO A 273 3.17 -7.39 10.01
N ASN A 274 2.40 -7.42 8.91
CA ASN A 274 1.67 -8.61 8.48
C ASN A 274 0.70 -9.15 9.56
N ALA A 275 0.08 -8.28 10.38
CA ALA A 275 -0.90 -8.67 11.40
C ALA A 275 -2.00 -9.61 10.84
N PHE A 276 -2.40 -9.41 9.58
CA PHE A 276 -3.38 -10.25 8.87
C PHE A 276 -3.03 -11.74 8.86
N LYS A 277 -1.74 -12.13 8.92
CA LYS A 277 -1.33 -13.55 8.95
C LYS A 277 -1.62 -14.22 10.29
N ARG A 278 -1.76 -13.44 11.37
CA ARG A 278 -2.01 -13.92 12.74
C ARG A 278 -3.48 -13.83 13.13
N LEU A 279 -4.19 -12.87 12.56
CA LEU A 279 -5.58 -12.58 12.91
C LEU A 279 -6.56 -13.45 12.12
N PRO A 280 -7.61 -14.00 12.76
CA PRO A 280 -8.67 -14.67 12.03
C PRO A 280 -9.46 -13.68 11.18
N VAL A 281 -10.05 -14.17 10.09
CA VAL A 281 -10.96 -13.40 9.24
C VAL A 281 -12.25 -13.12 10.01
N ARG A 282 -12.35 -11.93 10.60
CA ARG A 282 -13.48 -11.53 11.43
C ARG A 282 -13.72 -10.04 11.37
N ALA A 283 -14.96 -9.73 11.67
CA ALA A 283 -15.49 -8.39 11.68
C ALA A 283 -14.72 -7.39 12.57
N THR A 284 -14.27 -7.86 13.72
CA THR A 284 -13.53 -7.08 14.72
C THR A 284 -12.10 -6.76 14.28
N ASN A 285 -11.55 -7.55 13.36
CA ASN A 285 -10.14 -7.46 12.97
C ASN A 285 -9.90 -6.56 11.75
N VAL A 286 -10.94 -5.94 11.20
CA VAL A 286 -10.86 -5.26 9.89
C VAL A 286 -9.81 -4.15 9.85
N ASP A 287 -9.71 -3.34 10.89
CA ASP A 287 -8.79 -2.20 10.94
C ASP A 287 -7.32 -2.65 10.87
N ALA A 288 -6.97 -3.78 11.50
CA ALA A 288 -5.62 -4.35 11.43
C ALA A 288 -5.25 -4.85 10.03
N TRP A 289 -6.24 -5.22 9.23
CA TRP A 289 -6.03 -5.66 7.86
C TRP A 289 -5.94 -4.46 6.92
N LEU A 290 -6.76 -3.42 7.14
CA LEU A 290 -6.86 -2.26 6.25
C LEU A 290 -5.82 -1.18 6.53
N SER A 291 -5.65 -0.79 7.80
CA SER A 291 -4.75 0.30 8.20
C SER A 291 -3.35 -0.23 8.57
N GLY A 292 -3.18 -1.54 8.66
CA GLY A 292 -1.94 -2.21 9.01
C GLY A 292 -1.01 -2.46 7.80
N PRO A 293 0.31 -2.26 7.95
CA PRO A 293 1.28 -2.60 6.91
C PRO A 293 1.29 -4.11 6.61
N SER A 294 1.31 -4.47 5.33
CA SER A 294 1.16 -5.85 4.89
C SER A 294 1.85 -6.14 3.57
N SER A 295 2.38 -7.34 3.44
CA SER A 295 3.04 -7.82 2.22
C SER A 295 2.83 -9.31 2.03
N LEU A 296 2.84 -9.72 0.76
CA LEU A 296 2.83 -11.13 0.36
C LEU A 296 4.23 -11.74 0.31
N HIS A 297 5.27 -10.94 0.58
CA HIS A 297 6.63 -11.47 0.73
C HIS A 297 6.68 -12.46 1.91
N PRO A 298 7.46 -13.54 1.78
CA PRO A 298 7.76 -14.41 2.92
C PRO A 298 8.45 -13.64 4.04
N SER A 299 7.97 -13.84 5.26
CA SER A 299 8.64 -13.44 6.51
C SER A 299 8.79 -11.93 6.80
N GLY A 300 8.17 -11.04 6.04
CA GLY A 300 8.30 -9.60 6.30
C GLY A 300 7.67 -8.71 5.23
N LEU A 301 8.10 -7.46 5.20
CA LEU A 301 7.69 -6.46 4.22
C LEU A 301 8.80 -5.44 3.97
N ASN A 302 8.76 -4.76 2.82
CA ASN A 302 9.70 -3.68 2.53
C ASN A 302 9.20 -2.33 3.08
N VAL A 303 10.13 -1.55 3.62
CA VAL A 303 9.92 -0.23 4.20
C VAL A 303 10.87 0.76 3.55
N LEU A 304 10.34 1.88 3.06
CA LEU A 304 11.10 3.05 2.67
C LEU A 304 11.33 3.93 3.92
N MET A 305 12.59 4.19 4.22
CA MET A 305 13.03 5.06 5.30
C MET A 305 13.10 6.53 4.84
N ALA A 306 13.11 7.46 5.79
CA ALA A 306 13.12 8.90 5.52
C ALA A 306 14.41 9.45 4.89
N ASP A 307 15.47 8.64 4.83
CA ASP A 307 16.70 8.92 4.07
C ASP A 307 16.65 8.40 2.62
N GLY A 308 15.54 7.79 2.20
CA GLY A 308 15.35 7.21 0.88
C GLY A 308 15.85 5.76 0.74
N SER A 309 16.46 5.18 1.80
CA SER A 309 16.86 3.78 1.81
C SER A 309 15.63 2.86 1.94
N VAL A 310 15.71 1.68 1.32
CA VAL A 310 14.67 0.64 1.46
C VAL A 310 15.22 -0.52 2.27
N ARG A 311 14.50 -0.91 3.31
CA ARG A 311 14.87 -1.99 4.23
C ARG A 311 13.78 -3.05 4.27
N PHE A 312 14.19 -4.31 4.41
CA PHE A 312 13.26 -5.40 4.64
C PHE A 312 13.11 -5.60 6.15
N VAL A 313 11.90 -5.43 6.67
CA VAL A 313 11.59 -5.61 8.10
C VAL A 313 10.92 -6.96 8.28
N LYS A 314 11.45 -7.77 9.21
CA LYS A 314 10.91 -9.09 9.49
C LYS A 314 9.58 -8.98 10.23
N GLU A 315 8.66 -9.89 9.96
CA GLU A 315 7.40 -9.98 10.72
C GLU A 315 7.63 -10.38 12.19
N SER A 316 8.80 -10.92 12.52
CA SER A 316 9.25 -11.24 13.87
C SER A 316 9.90 -10.05 14.60
N VAL A 317 9.93 -8.85 14.01
CA VAL A 317 10.46 -7.65 14.68
C VAL A 317 9.71 -7.41 15.99
N ASN A 318 10.44 -6.89 16.99
CA ASN A 318 9.83 -6.54 18.27
C ASN A 318 8.70 -5.52 18.04
N SER A 319 7.49 -5.92 18.42
CA SER A 319 6.23 -5.22 18.20
C SER A 319 5.22 -5.66 19.25
N TRP A 320 4.03 -5.07 19.23
CA TRP A 320 3.00 -5.32 20.23
C TRP A 320 2.46 -6.74 20.10
N ASN A 321 2.01 -7.29 21.22
CA ASN A 321 1.16 -8.46 21.18
C ASN A 321 -0.21 -8.07 20.62
N LEU A 322 -0.85 -8.98 19.89
CA LEU A 322 -2.21 -8.77 19.38
C LEU A 322 -3.20 -9.59 20.20
N ASP A 323 -4.30 -8.96 20.57
CA ASP A 323 -5.51 -9.68 20.95
C ASP A 323 -6.12 -10.29 19.69
N LEU A 324 -6.19 -11.63 19.63
CA LEU A 324 -6.67 -12.34 18.45
C LEU A 324 -8.21 -12.31 18.31
N GLU A 325 -8.93 -11.95 19.38
CA GLU A 325 -10.38 -11.80 19.39
C GLU A 325 -10.79 -10.39 18.95
N LEU A 326 -10.14 -9.37 19.52
CA LEU A 326 -10.43 -7.96 19.24
C LEU A 326 -9.65 -7.39 18.06
N GLY A 327 -8.56 -8.03 17.63
CA GLY A 327 -7.74 -7.57 16.51
C GLY A 327 -6.93 -6.31 16.81
N ILE A 328 -6.86 -5.92 18.08
CA ILE A 328 -6.14 -4.74 18.52
C ILE A 328 -4.85 -5.16 19.24
N PRO A 329 -3.79 -4.35 19.14
CA PRO A 329 -2.65 -4.47 20.02
C PRO A 329 -3.07 -4.48 21.49
N VAL A 330 -2.35 -5.25 22.32
CA VAL A 330 -2.50 -5.30 23.79
C VAL A 330 -1.16 -5.17 24.51
N GLY A 331 -1.20 -4.63 25.73
CA GLY A 331 -0.03 -4.55 26.60
C GLY A 331 0.42 -5.94 27.09
N PRO A 332 1.55 -6.03 27.81
CA PRO A 332 2.14 -7.31 28.25
C PRO A 332 1.19 -8.24 29.02
N ASN A 333 0.15 -7.70 29.66
CA ASN A 333 -0.84 -8.44 30.46
C ASN A 333 -2.26 -8.40 29.88
N GLY A 334 -2.44 -8.08 28.59
CA GLY A 334 -3.77 -7.92 27.99
C GLY A 334 -4.47 -6.60 28.33
N SER A 335 -3.77 -5.67 29.00
CA SER A 335 -4.29 -4.34 29.30
C SER A 335 -4.41 -3.49 28.03
N PRO A 336 -5.41 -2.60 27.92
CA PRO A 336 -5.44 -1.57 26.89
C PRO A 336 -4.16 -0.74 26.97
N ILE A 337 -3.51 -0.48 25.85
CA ILE A 337 -2.23 0.26 25.86
C ILE A 337 -2.51 1.76 25.91
N PRO A 338 -1.81 2.51 26.77
CA PRO A 338 -1.72 3.97 26.64
C PRO A 338 -0.89 4.37 25.39
N PRO A 339 -0.90 5.65 24.98
CA PRO A 339 -0.28 6.08 23.72
C PRO A 339 1.23 5.73 23.59
N PRO A 340 1.72 5.62 22.34
CA PRO A 340 2.94 4.91 21.90
C PRO A 340 4.32 5.47 22.29
N PRO A 341 5.42 4.72 21.99
CA PRO A 341 5.40 3.42 21.30
C PRO A 341 5.94 2.23 22.12
N ALA A 342 5.30 1.06 21.96
CA ALA A 342 5.84 -0.19 22.48
C ALA A 342 6.60 -0.97 21.38
N GLY A 343 7.93 -1.02 21.49
CA GLY A 343 8.77 -1.87 20.65
C GLY A 343 9.31 -1.22 19.36
N ILE A 344 10.24 -1.93 18.72
CA ILE A 344 11.06 -1.40 17.61
C ILE A 344 10.20 -1.03 16.40
N TRP A 345 9.18 -1.81 16.07
CA TRP A 345 8.32 -1.52 14.92
C TRP A 345 7.56 -0.19 15.04
N GLN A 346 7.04 0.10 16.24
CA GLN A 346 6.32 1.34 16.49
C GLN A 346 7.27 2.53 16.55
N ALA A 347 8.48 2.35 17.11
CA ALA A 347 9.55 3.34 17.08
C ALA A 347 9.88 3.79 15.65
N LEU A 348 10.00 2.83 14.72
CA LEU A 348 10.24 3.12 13.30
C LEU A 348 9.12 4.00 12.70
N GLY A 349 7.90 3.96 13.22
CA GLY A 349 6.77 4.75 12.71
C GLY A 349 6.75 6.21 13.18
N THR A 350 7.62 6.59 14.12
CA THR A 350 7.63 7.94 14.71
C THR A 350 8.75 8.81 14.16
N ARG A 351 8.44 10.09 13.92
CA ARG A 351 9.41 11.10 13.50
C ARG A 351 10.13 11.76 14.68
N ASN A 352 9.46 11.82 15.83
CA ASN A 352 9.88 12.57 17.01
C ASN A 352 9.45 11.93 18.34
N GLY A 353 9.44 10.59 18.41
CA GLY A 353 9.21 9.81 19.62
C GLY A 353 10.40 9.83 20.61
N GLY A 354 11.59 10.24 20.17
CA GLY A 354 12.80 10.33 20.99
C GLY A 354 13.58 9.01 21.11
N GLU A 355 13.27 8.04 20.25
CA GLU A 355 13.79 6.68 20.33
C GLU A 355 14.87 6.46 19.27
N VAL A 356 16.05 6.03 19.72
CA VAL A 356 17.14 5.68 18.81
C VAL A 356 17.07 4.18 18.50
N VAL A 357 16.63 3.85 17.29
CA VAL A 357 16.60 2.46 16.81
C VAL A 357 17.95 2.12 16.18
N SER A 358 18.61 1.06 16.66
CA SER A 358 19.83 0.56 16.02
C SER A 358 19.50 -0.17 14.71
N SER A 359 20.35 -0.04 13.70
CA SER A 359 20.16 -0.69 12.40
C SER A 359 20.07 -2.21 12.45
N ASP A 360 20.61 -2.83 13.49
CA ASP A 360 20.64 -4.29 13.65
C ASP A 360 19.35 -4.85 14.28
N SER A 361 18.38 -3.98 14.59
CA SER A 361 17.23 -4.30 15.44
C SER A 361 15.97 -4.79 14.70
N TYR A 362 15.95 -4.76 13.37
CA TYR A 362 14.75 -5.03 12.56
C TYR A 362 14.93 -6.07 11.44
#